data_AF-A0A7Z9WCQ1-F1
#
_entry.id   AF-A0A7Z9WCQ1-F1
#
_cell.length_a   1.000
_cell.length_b   1.000
_cell.length_c   1.000
_cell.angle_alpha   90.00
_cell.angle_beta   90.00
_cell.angle_gamma   90.00
#
_symmetry.space_group_name_H-M   'P 1'
#
loop_
_entity.id
_entity.type
_entity.pdbx_description
1 polymer ?
#
loop_
_entity_poly.entity_id
_entity_poly.type
_entity_poly.pdbx_seq_one_letter_code
_entity_poly.pdbx_strand_id
1 'polypeptide(L)'
;MEDVRDSILYVVERADHVWINPERLTHISKEIYANRPTIPTWDYTLHYFDATERTLYYLFVLDTINFCFWPKQGHQRWSIRVGGKELSGYYGLAAGLKGAFEKGYPLDDPTWLASLKIEDLEEILSGKGKLQLMEERVMALRELGTFFLG
;
A
#
# COMPACT_ATOMS: atom_id res chain seq x y z
N MET A 1 10.50 -17.29 11.01
CA MET A 1 10.50 -16.49 9.77
C MET A 1 11.94 -16.50 9.28
N GLU A 2 12.22 -17.10 8.14
CA GLU A 2 13.57 -17.02 7.55
C GLU A 2 13.89 -15.55 7.24
N ASP A 3 15.14 -15.14 7.44
CA ASP A 3 15.57 -13.79 7.08
C ASP A 3 15.36 -13.60 5.57
N VAL A 4 14.79 -12.45 5.18
CA VAL A 4 14.57 -12.11 3.77
C VAL A 4 15.89 -12.20 3.00
N ARG A 5 17.02 -11.84 3.61
CA ARG A 5 18.35 -11.93 3.00
C ARG A 5 18.75 -13.37 2.69
N ASP A 6 18.48 -14.29 3.62
CA ASP A 6 18.81 -15.70 3.45
C ASP A 6 17.93 -16.34 2.37
N SER A 7 16.63 -16.02 2.37
CA SER A 7 15.68 -16.59 1.39
C SER A 7 15.93 -16.12 -0.05
N ILE A 8 16.46 -14.89 -0.27
CA ILE A 8 16.77 -14.39 -1.62
C ILE A 8 18.20 -14.72 -2.08
N LEU A 9 19.08 -15.19 -1.19
CA LEU A 9 20.49 -15.42 -1.49
C LEU A 9 20.69 -16.35 -2.70
N TYR A 10 19.89 -17.40 -2.79
CA TYR A 10 19.91 -18.34 -3.92
C TYR A 10 19.75 -17.64 -5.28
N VAL A 11 18.86 -16.65 -5.36
CA VAL A 11 18.59 -15.88 -6.58
C VAL A 11 19.74 -14.93 -6.87
N VAL A 12 20.23 -14.22 -5.84
CA VAL A 12 21.33 -13.26 -5.97
C VAL A 12 22.62 -13.94 -6.44
N GLU A 13 22.96 -15.10 -5.89
CA GLU A 13 24.18 -15.86 -6.26
C GLU A 13 24.14 -16.43 -7.69
N ARG A 14 22.96 -16.56 -8.29
CA ARG A 14 22.75 -17.17 -9.62
C ARG A 14 22.33 -16.18 -10.69
N ALA A 15 22.25 -14.88 -10.38
CA ALA A 15 21.86 -13.87 -11.34
C ALA A 15 23.04 -13.54 -12.29
N ASP A 16 22.97 -14.01 -13.53
CA ASP A 16 24.02 -13.75 -14.53
C ASP A 16 23.78 -12.48 -15.37
N HIS A 17 22.54 -12.01 -15.45
CA HIS A 17 22.12 -10.92 -16.35
C HIS A 17 21.80 -9.61 -15.65
N VAL A 18 21.75 -9.61 -14.31
CA VAL A 18 21.39 -8.44 -13.50
C VAL A 18 22.39 -8.31 -12.38
N TRP A 19 23.03 -7.15 -12.27
CA TRP A 19 23.96 -6.84 -11.19
C TRP A 19 23.80 -5.39 -10.75
N ILE A 20 24.23 -5.10 -9.52
CA ILE A 20 24.34 -3.74 -9.01
C ILE A 20 25.68 -3.17 -9.46
N ASN A 21 25.70 -1.96 -9.99
CA ASN A 21 26.94 -1.23 -10.30
C ASN A 21 27.29 -0.26 -9.16
N PRO A 22 28.29 -0.56 -8.30
CA PRO A 22 28.59 0.25 -7.11
C PRO A 22 29.12 1.65 -7.43
N GLU A 23 29.86 1.79 -8.53
CA GLU A 23 30.39 3.09 -8.96
C GLU A 23 29.26 4.02 -9.40
N ARG A 24 28.29 3.48 -10.17
CA ARG A 24 27.11 4.23 -10.59
C ARG A 24 26.21 4.60 -9.40
N LEU A 25 26.09 3.74 -8.39
CA LEU A 25 25.40 4.08 -7.13
C LEU A 25 26.08 5.27 -6.42
N THR A 26 27.41 5.30 -6.40
CA THR A 26 28.16 6.41 -5.80
C THR A 26 28.00 7.70 -6.60
N HIS A 27 27.94 7.61 -7.92
CA HIS A 27 27.71 8.76 -8.79
C HIS A 27 26.30 9.34 -8.61
N ILE A 28 25.26 8.51 -8.74
CA ILE A 28 23.87 8.97 -8.67
C ILE A 28 23.53 9.51 -7.28
N SER A 29 24.11 8.95 -6.21
CA SER A 29 23.90 9.48 -4.85
C SER A 29 24.47 10.89 -4.70
N LYS A 30 25.65 11.17 -5.27
CA LYS A 30 26.23 12.52 -5.32
C LYS A 30 25.39 13.47 -6.18
N GLU A 31 24.88 13.01 -7.32
CA GLU A 31 24.03 13.82 -8.19
C GLU A 31 22.71 14.19 -7.51
N ILE A 32 22.04 13.24 -6.84
CA ILE A 32 20.82 13.51 -6.06
C ILE A 32 21.12 14.46 -4.90
N TYR A 33 22.27 14.31 -4.24
CA TYR A 33 22.65 15.21 -3.16
C TYR A 33 22.92 16.64 -3.66
N ALA A 34 23.59 16.79 -4.80
CA ALA A 34 23.89 18.08 -5.42
C ALA A 34 22.63 18.73 -6.01
N ASN A 35 21.74 17.93 -6.58
CA ASN A 35 20.50 18.35 -7.24
C ASN A 35 19.29 17.81 -6.47
N ARG A 36 19.17 18.15 -5.18
CA ARG A 36 18.09 17.60 -4.34
C ARG A 36 16.74 17.85 -5.00
N PRO A 37 15.98 16.78 -5.33
CA PRO A 37 14.65 16.98 -5.86
C PRO A 37 13.78 17.64 -4.79
N THR A 38 12.88 18.52 -5.24
CA THR A 38 11.83 19.04 -4.36
C THR A 38 10.99 17.87 -3.89
N ILE A 39 10.95 17.66 -2.58
CA ILE A 39 10.07 16.66 -1.99
C ILE A 39 8.64 17.17 -2.17
N PRO A 40 7.76 16.41 -2.85
CA PRO A 40 6.37 16.83 -3.00
C PRO A 40 5.72 16.97 -1.62
N THR A 41 4.88 17.98 -1.47
CA THR A 41 4.04 18.13 -0.29
C THR A 41 2.99 17.03 -0.24
N TRP A 42 2.43 16.79 0.94
CA TRP A 42 1.33 15.85 1.11
C TRP A 42 0.17 16.16 0.14
N ASP A 43 -0.26 15.16 -0.62
CA ASP A 43 -1.41 15.29 -1.49
C ASP A 43 -2.69 15.04 -0.68
N TYR A 44 -3.23 16.12 -0.11
CA TYR A 44 -4.48 16.13 0.64
C TYR A 44 -5.70 15.74 -0.20
N THR A 45 -5.60 15.69 -1.53
CA THR A 45 -6.71 15.25 -2.37
C THR A 45 -6.87 13.74 -2.34
N LEU A 46 -5.76 13.00 -2.33
CA LEU A 46 -5.72 11.54 -2.39
C LEU A 46 -5.56 10.87 -1.03
N HIS A 47 -4.90 11.53 -0.07
CA HIS A 47 -4.54 10.91 1.20
C HIS A 47 -5.29 11.51 2.38
N TYR A 48 -5.70 10.66 3.32
CA TYR A 48 -6.30 11.10 4.58
C TYR A 48 -5.27 11.84 5.43
N PHE A 49 -5.67 12.95 6.03
CA PHE A 49 -4.85 13.70 6.94
C PHE A 49 -5.73 14.51 7.88
N ASP A 50 -5.48 14.37 9.18
CA ASP A 50 -6.20 15.11 10.23
C ASP A 50 -5.26 15.66 11.31
N ALA A 51 -3.94 15.53 11.12
CA ALA A 51 -2.90 15.91 12.08
C ALA A 51 -2.97 15.18 13.44
N THR A 52 -3.68 14.05 13.52
CA THR A 52 -3.71 13.18 14.71
C THR A 52 -3.01 11.85 14.43
N GLU A 53 -2.92 11.00 15.47
CA GLU A 53 -2.40 9.63 15.34
C GLU A 53 -3.19 8.80 14.31
N ARG A 54 -4.45 9.15 14.03
CA ARG A 54 -5.26 8.49 12.99
C ARG A 54 -4.61 8.59 11.61
N THR A 55 -3.89 9.67 11.33
CA THR A 55 -3.11 9.81 10.08
C THR A 55 -1.99 8.76 10.00
N LEU A 56 -1.39 8.37 11.13
CA LEU A 56 -0.38 7.30 11.17
C LEU A 56 -1.02 5.92 10.93
N TYR A 57 -2.16 5.64 11.56
CA TYR A 57 -2.92 4.41 11.27
C TYR A 57 -3.31 4.32 9.80
N TYR A 58 -3.74 5.42 9.18
CA TYR A 58 -4.00 5.46 7.75
C TYR A 58 -2.79 5.05 6.92
N LEU A 59 -1.60 5.60 7.23
CA LEU A 59 -0.35 5.23 6.54
C LEU A 59 -0.03 3.75 6.70
N PHE A 60 -0.11 3.21 7.93
CA PHE A 60 0.14 1.80 8.18
C PHE A 60 -0.83 0.89 7.42
N VAL A 61 -2.13 1.20 7.46
CA VAL A 61 -3.16 0.46 6.72
C VAL A 61 -2.89 0.53 5.22
N LEU A 62 -2.68 1.74 4.68
CA LEU A 62 -2.42 1.95 3.25
C LEU A 62 -1.22 1.13 2.77
N ASP A 63 -0.07 1.27 3.44
CA ASP A 63 1.18 0.64 3.02
C ASP A 63 1.16 -0.88 3.20
N THR A 64 0.45 -1.39 4.22
CA THR A 64 0.28 -2.83 4.45
C THR A 64 -0.41 -3.52 3.27
N ILE A 65 -1.36 -2.85 2.62
CA ILE A 65 -2.12 -3.41 1.51
C ILE A 65 -1.81 -2.76 0.16
N ASN A 66 -0.68 -2.05 0.01
CA ASN A 66 -0.30 -1.38 -1.24
C ASN A 66 0.39 -2.31 -2.25
N PHE A 67 -0.29 -3.36 -2.69
CA PHE A 67 0.26 -4.32 -3.66
C PHE A 67 -0.78 -4.82 -4.67
N CYS A 68 -0.32 -5.51 -5.72
CA CYS A 68 -1.11 -6.24 -6.72
C CYS A 68 -2.34 -5.50 -7.27
N PHE A 69 -2.13 -4.56 -8.19
CA PHE A 69 -3.20 -3.81 -8.87
C PHE A 69 -3.51 -4.30 -10.29
N TRP A 70 -2.88 -5.41 -10.68
CA TRP A 70 -3.01 -5.98 -12.01
C TRP A 70 -4.32 -6.77 -12.10
N PRO A 71 -5.10 -6.64 -13.18
CA PRO A 71 -6.23 -7.54 -13.39
C PRO A 71 -5.71 -8.94 -13.72
N LYS A 72 -6.50 -9.96 -13.36
CA LYS A 72 -6.33 -11.28 -13.96
C LYS A 72 -6.50 -11.17 -15.48
N GLN A 73 -5.74 -11.94 -16.25
CA GLN A 73 -5.79 -11.91 -17.72
C GLN A 73 -7.24 -12.07 -18.23
N GLY A 74 -7.68 -11.16 -19.09
CA GLY A 74 -9.03 -11.14 -19.64
C GLY A 74 -10.10 -10.51 -18.73
N HIS A 75 -9.75 -10.04 -17.53
CA HIS A 75 -10.67 -9.35 -16.62
C HIS A 75 -10.47 -7.83 -16.66
N GLN A 76 -11.54 -7.10 -16.31
CA GLN A 76 -11.49 -5.66 -16.16
C GLN A 76 -10.62 -5.26 -14.97
N ARG A 77 -9.81 -4.22 -15.15
CA ARG A 77 -9.02 -3.59 -14.07
C ARG A 77 -9.96 -3.02 -13.00
N TRP A 78 -9.60 -3.25 -11.73
CA TRP A 78 -10.32 -2.65 -10.62
C TRP A 78 -10.20 -1.14 -10.60
N SER A 79 -11.31 -0.45 -10.33
CA SER A 79 -11.37 0.99 -10.19
C SER A 79 -12.51 1.43 -9.28
N ILE A 80 -12.33 2.55 -8.57
CA ILE A 80 -13.35 3.19 -7.74
C ILE A 80 -13.72 4.55 -8.33
N ARG A 81 -14.90 5.08 -7.97
CA ARG A 81 -15.35 6.40 -8.43
C ARG A 81 -15.35 7.40 -7.27
N VAL A 82 -14.51 8.43 -7.37
CA VAL A 82 -14.36 9.48 -6.36
C VAL A 82 -14.43 10.84 -7.06
N GLY A 83 -15.32 11.72 -6.60
CA GLY A 83 -15.47 13.07 -7.18
C GLY A 83 -15.73 13.09 -8.69
N GLY A 84 -16.47 12.10 -9.22
CA GLY A 84 -16.75 11.98 -10.65
C GLY A 84 -15.60 11.44 -11.51
N LYS A 85 -14.44 11.15 -10.92
CA LYS A 85 -13.29 10.52 -11.58
C LYS A 85 -13.23 9.03 -11.26
N GLU A 86 -12.73 8.25 -12.22
CA GLU A 86 -12.47 6.82 -12.03
C GLU A 86 -10.98 6.64 -11.72
N LEU A 87 -10.67 6.08 -10.54
CA LEU A 87 -9.32 5.89 -10.03
C LEU A 87 -9.02 4.41 -9.89
N SER A 88 -7.80 4.00 -10.21
CA SER A 88 -7.33 2.61 -10.09
C SER A 88 -5.91 2.56 -9.55
N GLY A 89 -5.42 1.36 -9.26
CA GLY A 89 -4.08 1.18 -8.71
C GLY A 89 -3.92 1.85 -7.35
N TYR A 90 -2.71 2.34 -7.08
CA TYR A 90 -2.40 3.06 -5.85
C TYR A 90 -3.36 4.21 -5.56
N TYR A 91 -3.66 5.06 -6.55
CA TYR A 91 -4.57 6.20 -6.34
C TYR A 91 -6.00 5.78 -6.00
N GLY A 92 -6.47 4.66 -6.57
CA GLY A 92 -7.75 4.07 -6.20
C GLY A 92 -7.75 3.57 -4.76
N LEU A 93 -6.70 2.86 -4.35
CA LEU A 93 -6.55 2.36 -2.98
C LEU A 93 -6.48 3.50 -1.96
N ALA A 94 -5.58 4.48 -2.19
CA ALA A 94 -5.38 5.63 -1.32
C ALA A 94 -6.69 6.43 -1.13
N ALA A 95 -7.41 6.69 -2.22
CA ALA A 95 -8.67 7.42 -2.18
C ALA A 95 -9.80 6.61 -1.52
N GLY A 96 -9.86 5.29 -1.73
CA GLY A 96 -10.85 4.41 -1.10
C GLY A 96 -10.67 4.37 0.42
N LEU A 97 -9.45 4.14 0.88
CA LEU A 97 -9.10 4.17 2.31
C LEU A 97 -9.31 5.55 2.92
N LYS A 98 -8.92 6.62 2.22
CA LYS A 98 -9.20 7.98 2.66
C LYS A 98 -10.69 8.19 2.92
N GLY A 99 -11.53 7.78 1.96
CA GLY A 99 -12.98 7.86 2.12
C GLY A 99 -13.52 7.04 3.29
N ALA A 100 -12.92 5.90 3.60
CA ALA A 100 -13.29 5.09 4.78
C ALA A 100 -12.93 5.78 6.09
N PHE A 101 -11.73 6.36 6.21
CA PHE A 101 -11.34 7.14 7.38
C PHE A 101 -12.25 8.36 7.59
N GLU A 102 -12.57 9.09 6.50
CA GLU A 102 -13.48 10.24 6.53
C GLU A 102 -14.92 9.86 6.92
N LYS A 103 -15.38 8.66 6.54
CA LYS A 103 -16.69 8.12 6.92
C LYS A 103 -16.73 7.51 8.33
N GLY A 104 -15.57 7.40 9.00
CA GLY A 104 -15.48 6.87 10.36
C GLY A 104 -15.45 5.34 10.45
N TYR A 105 -14.99 4.63 9.42
CA TYR A 105 -14.65 3.22 9.59
C TYR A 105 -13.51 3.09 10.61
N PRO A 106 -13.56 2.11 11.54
CA PRO A 106 -12.59 1.97 12.62
C PRO A 106 -11.28 1.30 12.15
N LEU A 107 -10.71 1.78 11.04
CA LEU A 107 -9.43 1.32 10.51
C LEU A 107 -8.23 1.73 11.39
N ASP A 108 -8.46 2.62 12.34
CA ASP A 108 -7.55 3.07 13.39
C ASP A 108 -7.77 2.38 14.75
N ASP A 109 -8.67 1.38 14.82
CA ASP A 109 -8.85 0.52 16.00
C ASP A 109 -8.14 -0.83 15.79
N PRO A 110 -7.05 -1.12 16.51
CA PRO A 110 -6.33 -2.39 16.41
C PRO A 110 -7.20 -3.63 16.63
N THR A 111 -8.18 -3.57 17.53
CA THR A 111 -9.07 -4.71 17.85
C THR A 111 -10.01 -5.01 16.70
N TRP A 112 -10.57 -3.95 16.12
CA TRP A 112 -11.40 -4.10 14.93
C TRP A 112 -10.57 -4.59 13.74
N LEU A 113 -9.38 -4.02 13.54
CA LEU A 113 -8.50 -4.41 12.44
C LEU A 113 -8.04 -5.88 12.55
N ALA A 114 -7.71 -6.36 13.75
CA ALA A 114 -7.37 -7.76 14.04
C ALA A 114 -8.53 -8.74 13.76
N SER A 115 -9.77 -8.25 13.78
CA SER A 115 -10.99 -9.04 13.53
C SER A 115 -11.69 -8.68 12.21
N LEU A 116 -11.08 -7.83 11.38
CA LEU A 116 -11.60 -7.31 10.11
C LEU A 116 -12.17 -8.44 9.26
N LYS A 117 -13.39 -8.29 8.73
CA LYS A 117 -13.97 -9.28 7.81
C LYS A 117 -13.70 -8.89 6.36
N ILE A 118 -13.77 -9.88 5.48
CA ILE A 118 -13.53 -9.64 4.05
C ILE A 118 -14.60 -8.74 3.47
N GLU A 119 -15.85 -8.88 3.92
CA GLU A 119 -16.98 -8.08 3.46
C GLU A 119 -16.79 -6.59 3.78
N ASP A 120 -16.21 -6.27 4.95
CA ASP A 120 -15.92 -4.89 5.34
C ASP A 120 -14.89 -4.26 4.40
N LEU A 121 -13.82 -4.99 4.05
CA LEU A 121 -12.78 -4.48 3.15
C LEU A 121 -13.27 -4.42 1.69
N GLU A 122 -14.09 -5.37 1.26
CA GLU A 122 -14.75 -5.34 -0.05
C GLU A 122 -15.72 -4.16 -0.18
N GLU A 123 -16.43 -3.80 0.89
CA GLU A 123 -17.28 -2.62 0.93
C GLU A 123 -16.45 -1.33 0.81
N ILE A 124 -15.40 -1.20 1.63
CA ILE A 124 -14.48 -0.05 1.62
C ILE A 124 -13.85 0.16 0.24
N LEU A 125 -13.43 -0.93 -0.42
CA LEU A 125 -12.77 -0.92 -1.72
C LEU A 125 -13.72 -1.22 -2.89
N SER A 126 -15.03 -1.07 -2.67
CA SER A 126 -16.05 -1.36 -3.67
C SER A 126 -15.88 -0.48 -4.91
N GLY A 127 -16.02 -1.11 -6.08
CA GLY A 127 -15.72 -0.49 -7.36
C GLY A 127 -16.12 -1.36 -8.55
N LYS A 128 -15.70 -0.96 -9.75
CA LYS A 128 -15.79 -1.79 -10.94
C LYS A 128 -14.60 -2.75 -10.99
N GLY A 129 -14.78 -3.92 -11.62
CA GLY A 129 -13.75 -4.94 -11.71
C GLY A 129 -13.44 -5.60 -10.35
N LYS A 130 -12.42 -6.45 -10.31
CA LYS A 130 -12.01 -7.16 -9.08
C LYS A 130 -10.57 -6.79 -8.69
N LEU A 131 -10.40 -6.21 -7.50
CA LEU A 131 -9.07 -6.05 -6.91
C LEU A 131 -8.58 -7.45 -6.51
N GLN A 132 -7.39 -7.82 -6.96
CA GLN A 132 -6.84 -9.14 -6.67
C GLN A 132 -6.31 -9.20 -5.23
N LEU A 133 -6.23 -10.42 -4.71
CA LEU A 133 -5.65 -10.75 -3.40
C LEU A 133 -6.37 -10.07 -2.23
N MET A 134 -7.70 -10.11 -2.20
CA MET A 134 -8.48 -9.48 -1.12
C MET A 134 -8.32 -10.23 0.19
N GLU A 135 -8.28 -11.55 0.13
CA GLU A 135 -8.04 -12.44 1.26
C GLU A 135 -6.68 -12.14 1.90
N GLU A 136 -5.62 -11.99 1.11
CA GLU A 136 -4.28 -11.65 1.59
C GLU A 136 -4.22 -10.24 2.18
N ARG A 137 -4.95 -9.26 1.62
CA ARG A 137 -5.05 -7.93 2.21
C ARG A 137 -5.72 -7.97 3.58
N VAL A 138 -6.81 -8.74 3.72
CA VAL A 138 -7.49 -8.92 5.01
C VAL A 138 -6.55 -9.58 6.01
N MET A 139 -5.83 -10.64 5.62
CA MET A 139 -4.85 -11.29 6.49
C MET A 139 -3.76 -10.31 6.94
N ALA A 140 -3.18 -9.53 6.03
CA ALA A 140 -2.16 -8.54 6.35
C ALA A 140 -2.67 -7.45 7.30
N LEU A 141 -3.91 -6.97 7.12
CA LEU A 141 -4.52 -6.01 8.05
C LEU A 141 -4.81 -6.63 9.42
N ARG A 142 -5.24 -7.89 9.48
CA ARG A 142 -5.43 -8.59 10.77
C ARG A 142 -4.11 -8.78 11.52
N GLU A 143 -3.04 -9.10 10.81
CA GLU A 143 -1.69 -9.17 11.37
C GLU A 143 -1.24 -7.80 11.90
N LEU A 144 -1.47 -6.72 11.14
CA LEU A 144 -1.20 -5.35 11.58
C LEU A 144 -1.98 -5.00 12.86
N GLY A 145 -3.27 -5.33 12.91
CA GLY A 145 -4.11 -5.11 14.10
C GLY A 145 -3.58 -5.88 15.32
N THR A 146 -3.21 -7.14 15.12
CA THR A 146 -2.64 -7.99 16.17
C THR A 146 -1.30 -7.42 16.67
N PHE A 147 -0.45 -6.96 15.76
CA PHE A 147 0.83 -6.32 16.11
C PHE A 147 0.65 -5.08 16.99
N PHE A 148 -0.36 -4.26 16.72
CA PHE A 148 -0.65 -3.08 17.55
C PHE A 148 -1.26 -3.41 18.92
N LEU A 149 -1.82 -4.61 19.11
CA LEU A 149 -2.37 -5.04 20.40
C LEU A 149 -1.31 -5.56 21.39
N GLY A 150 -0.17 -6.03 20.88
CA GLY A 150 0.93 -6.60 21.69
C GLY A 150 0.96 -8.12 21.67
#